data_AF-A0A2G5E0Q3-F1
#
_entry.id   AF-A0A2G5E0Q3-F1
#
_cell.length_a   1.000
_cell.length_b   1.000
_cell.length_c   1.000
_cell.angle_alpha   90.00
_cell.angle_beta   90.00
_cell.angle_gamma   90.00
#
_symmetry.space_group_name_H-M   'P 1'
#
loop_
_entity.id
_entity.type
_entity.pdbx_description
1 polymer ?
#
loop_
_entity_poly.entity_id
_entity_poly.type
_entity_poly.pdbx_seq_one_letter_code
_entity_poly.pdbx_strand_id
1 'polypeptide(L)'
;MVCEANETDLQIQIPAVMLPQDAGSILEDSLNGNSSVAVQLYSPQRPLVDIAEVFLWLMAVGTILCASYWSAWSARGAAIEQDKLLKDASDDYLNMEDTSATGVVDINTTSAVLFVVIASCFLVMLYKLMSYAFVELLVVLFCIGGVEGLQTCLVALLSRWFKRAGESFIKVPFFGAVSHLTLAVSPFCIAFAVIWAVFRRVSFAWIGQDILGIALIVTVLQIVRVPNLKVGTVLLSCAFLYDIFWVFVSKSFFSESVMIVVARGDNSGEDGIPMLLKIPRMFDPWGGYSIIGFGDILLPGLIIAFTLRYDWLSKKSLRAGYFLWAMMAYGLGLLITYVALNLMDGHGQPALLYIVPFTLGTLLTLAKQRGDLDILWGRGEPERICPHIHLQPSQRESI
;
A
#
# COMPACT_ATOMS: atom_id res chain seq x y z
N MET A 1 -5.29 -1.08 27.83
CA MET A 1 -5.11 0.39 27.98
C MET A 1 -3.77 0.64 28.62
N VAL A 2 -3.04 1.63 28.15
CA VAL A 2 -1.80 2.11 28.78
C VAL A 2 -2.23 3.37 29.51
N CYS A 3 -2.27 3.32 30.85
CA CYS A 3 -2.52 4.53 31.64
C CYS A 3 -1.34 5.47 31.41
N GLU A 4 -1.60 6.70 30.99
CA GLU A 4 -0.54 7.69 30.83
C GLU A 4 -0.04 8.08 32.23
N ALA A 5 1.26 8.33 32.41
CA ALA A 5 1.86 8.64 33.71
C ALA A 5 1.29 9.89 34.41
N ASN A 6 0.54 10.72 33.67
CA ASN A 6 -0.11 11.95 34.14
C ASN A 6 -1.65 11.86 34.15
N GLU A 7 -2.25 10.72 33.82
CA GLU A 7 -3.67 10.53 34.11
C GLU A 7 -3.86 10.46 35.62
N THR A 8 -4.78 11.28 36.14
CA THR A 8 -5.19 11.15 37.55
C THR A 8 -5.67 9.73 37.76
N ASP A 9 -5.00 9.00 38.66
CA ASP A 9 -5.46 7.69 39.11
C ASP A 9 -6.95 7.80 39.40
N LEU A 10 -7.76 7.18 38.54
CA LEU A 10 -9.17 7.01 38.83
C LEU A 10 -9.19 6.26 40.16
N GLN A 11 -9.69 6.89 41.22
CA GLN A 11 -9.92 6.22 42.50
C GLN A 11 -11.06 5.22 42.31
N ILE A 12 -10.76 4.12 41.62
CA ILE A 12 -11.68 3.00 41.46
C ILE A 12 -11.59 2.24 42.79
N GLN A 13 -12.60 2.40 43.64
CA GLN A 13 -12.72 1.66 44.91
C GLN A 13 -12.95 0.15 44.69
N ILE A 14 -13.27 -0.24 43.46
CA ILE A 14 -13.48 -1.62 43.04
C ILE A 14 -12.22 -2.10 42.30
N PRO A 15 -11.51 -3.12 42.78
CA PRO A 15 -10.40 -3.70 42.03
C PRO A 15 -10.90 -4.19 40.66
N ALA A 16 -10.40 -3.58 39.58
CA ALA A 16 -10.72 -3.97 38.21
C ALA A 16 -9.51 -4.67 37.58
N VAL A 17 -9.74 -5.78 36.88
CA VAL A 17 -8.71 -6.56 36.21
C VAL A 17 -9.17 -6.81 34.77
N MET A 18 -8.27 -6.61 33.82
CA MET A 18 -8.56 -6.89 32.41
C MET A 18 -8.22 -8.35 32.11
N LEU A 19 -9.16 -9.06 31.52
CA LEU A 19 -9.02 -10.47 31.14
C LEU A 19 -9.21 -10.59 29.62
N PRO A 20 -8.39 -11.41 28.94
CA PRO A 20 -8.70 -11.85 27.58
C PRO A 20 -10.11 -12.45 27.50
N GLN A 21 -10.83 -12.28 26.38
CA GLN A 21 -12.22 -12.75 26.23
C GLN A 21 -12.36 -14.27 26.46
N ASP A 22 -11.41 -15.04 25.95
CA ASP A 22 -11.31 -16.49 26.14
C ASP A 22 -11.11 -16.85 27.61
N ALA A 23 -10.19 -16.17 28.31
CA ALA A 23 -10.03 -16.34 29.75
C ALA A 23 -11.29 -15.94 30.53
N GLY A 24 -11.99 -14.90 30.07
CA GLY A 24 -13.30 -14.48 30.59
C GLY A 24 -14.36 -15.56 30.45
N SER A 25 -14.48 -16.20 29.28
CA SER A 25 -15.42 -17.31 29.08
C SER A 25 -15.11 -18.51 29.96
N ILE A 26 -13.82 -18.87 30.11
CA ILE A 26 -13.39 -19.98 30.97
C ILE A 26 -13.72 -19.66 32.44
N LEU A 27 -13.51 -18.41 32.85
CA LEU A 27 -13.84 -17.95 34.20
C LEU A 27 -15.35 -18.03 34.46
N GLU A 28 -16.17 -17.57 33.52
CA GLU A 28 -17.64 -17.60 33.62
C GLU A 28 -18.18 -19.04 33.68
N ASP A 29 -17.68 -19.93 32.82
CA ASP A 29 -18.01 -21.36 32.83
C ASP A 29 -17.63 -22.03 34.16
N SER A 30 -16.45 -21.70 34.69
CA SER A 30 -15.95 -22.26 35.95
C SER A 30 -16.73 -21.77 37.18
N LEU A 31 -17.17 -20.51 37.17
CA LEU A 31 -18.02 -19.92 38.21
C LEU A 31 -19.42 -20.54 38.19
N ASN A 32 -20.00 -20.76 37.00
CA ASN A 32 -21.30 -21.41 36.84
C ASN A 32 -21.27 -22.89 37.26
N GLY A 33 -20.09 -23.52 37.22
CA GLY A 33 -19.87 -24.92 37.60
C GLY A 33 -19.87 -25.23 39.12
N ASN A 34 -20.18 -24.27 40.01
CA ASN A 34 -20.09 -24.42 41.47
C ASN A 34 -18.70 -24.87 41.99
N SER A 35 -17.66 -24.65 41.21
CA SER A 35 -16.28 -25.01 41.56
C SER A 35 -15.59 -23.85 42.27
N SER A 36 -14.67 -24.14 43.20
CA SER A 36 -13.84 -23.11 43.82
C SER A 36 -12.81 -22.62 42.81
N VAL A 37 -13.00 -21.41 42.26
CA VAL A 37 -12.07 -20.80 41.30
C VAL A 37 -11.07 -19.91 42.04
N ALA A 38 -9.77 -20.13 41.80
CA ALA A 38 -8.71 -19.25 42.25
C ALA A 38 -8.11 -18.52 41.04
N VAL A 39 -7.96 -17.20 41.14
CA VAL A 39 -7.39 -16.36 40.08
C VAL A 39 -6.04 -15.84 40.53
N GLN A 40 -5.01 -16.05 39.72
CA GLN A 40 -3.68 -15.49 39.94
C GLN A 40 -3.46 -14.31 38.99
N LEU A 41 -3.11 -13.15 39.54
CA LEU A 41 -2.76 -11.98 38.76
C LEU A 41 -1.35 -12.15 38.20
N TYR A 42 -1.25 -12.12 36.87
CA TYR A 42 0.00 -12.14 36.16
C TYR A 42 -0.01 -10.99 35.14
N SER A 43 0.98 -10.10 35.23
CA SER A 43 1.21 -9.05 34.24
C SER A 43 2.48 -9.37 33.47
N PRO A 44 2.39 -10.09 32.34
CA PRO A 44 3.56 -10.40 31.53
C PRO A 44 4.21 -9.12 31.01
N GLN A 45 5.54 -9.06 31.07
CA GLN A 45 6.28 -8.00 30.38
C GLN A 45 6.16 -8.19 28.87
N ARG A 46 5.88 -7.10 28.15
CA ARG A 46 5.85 -7.10 26.70
C ARG A 46 7.28 -7.05 26.16
N PRO A 47 7.62 -7.87 25.15
CA PRO A 47 8.91 -7.74 24.49
C PRO A 47 8.99 -6.38 23.79
N LEU A 48 10.18 -5.78 23.78
CA LEU A 48 10.42 -4.49 23.12
C LEU A 48 10.37 -4.56 21.59
N VAL A 49 10.54 -5.74 21.00
CA VAL A 49 10.46 -5.95 19.55
C VAL A 49 9.85 -7.32 19.30
N ASP A 50 8.77 -7.37 18.51
CA ASP A 50 8.18 -8.65 18.07
C ASP A 50 8.71 -9.03 16.67
N ILE A 51 8.93 -10.33 16.44
CA ILE A 51 9.39 -10.85 15.15
C ILE A 51 8.36 -10.55 14.03
N ALA A 52 7.07 -10.44 14.37
CA ALA A 52 6.01 -10.04 13.45
C ALA A 52 6.30 -8.71 12.74
N GLU A 53 6.90 -7.74 13.44
CA GLU A 53 7.26 -6.44 12.88
C GLU A 53 8.36 -6.55 11.82
N VAL A 54 9.32 -7.46 12.04
CA VAL A 54 10.39 -7.75 11.06
C VAL A 54 9.80 -8.37 9.80
N PHE A 55 8.85 -9.30 9.93
CA PHE A 55 8.16 -9.88 8.77
C PHE A 55 7.32 -8.85 8.03
N LEU A 56 6.57 -7.99 8.73
CA LEU A 56 5.81 -6.90 8.11
C LEU A 56 6.73 -5.92 7.38
N TRP A 57 7.87 -5.57 8.00
CA TRP A 57 8.89 -4.74 7.37
C TRP A 57 9.41 -5.37 6.06
N LEU A 58 9.78 -6.66 6.10
CA LEU A 58 10.23 -7.40 4.92
C LEU A 58 9.13 -7.47 3.84
N MET A 59 7.88 -7.72 4.23
CA MET A 59 6.75 -7.79 3.32
C MET A 59 6.49 -6.44 2.65
N ALA A 60 6.53 -5.34 3.39
CA ALA A 60 6.30 -4.01 2.84
C ALA A 60 7.42 -3.61 1.86
N VAL A 61 8.68 -3.79 2.24
CA VAL A 61 9.84 -3.54 1.38
C VAL A 61 9.82 -4.43 0.14
N GLY A 62 9.57 -5.73 0.31
CA GLY A 62 9.49 -6.71 -0.77
C GLY A 62 8.35 -6.41 -1.75
N THR A 63 7.20 -5.97 -1.24
CA THR A 63 6.04 -5.60 -2.06
C THR A 63 6.36 -4.40 -2.96
N ILE A 64 6.91 -3.32 -2.39
CA ILE A 64 7.30 -2.14 -3.17
C ILE A 64 8.40 -2.48 -4.18
N LEU A 65 9.39 -3.30 -3.79
CA LEU A 65 10.46 -3.76 -4.69
C LEU A 65 9.88 -4.48 -5.90
N CYS A 66 9.08 -5.53 -5.67
CA CYS A 66 8.45 -6.32 -6.72
C CYS A 66 7.54 -5.46 -7.61
N ALA A 67 6.67 -4.64 -7.00
CA ALA A 67 5.75 -3.77 -7.72
C ALA A 67 6.48 -2.72 -8.57
N SER A 68 7.56 -2.13 -8.05
CA SER A 68 8.36 -1.13 -8.77
C SER A 68 9.03 -1.74 -10.00
N TYR A 69 9.69 -2.89 -9.86
CA TYR A 69 10.32 -3.59 -10.98
C TYR A 69 9.28 -4.00 -12.02
N TRP A 70 8.12 -4.45 -11.56
CA TRP A 70 7.02 -4.79 -12.44
C TRP A 70 6.50 -3.58 -13.22
N SER A 71 6.23 -2.47 -12.52
CA SER A 71 5.74 -1.21 -13.09
C SER A 71 6.72 -0.65 -14.11
N ALA A 72 8.02 -0.68 -13.81
CA ALA A 72 9.07 -0.26 -14.75
C ALA A 72 9.20 -1.18 -15.96
N TRP A 73 9.04 -2.49 -15.77
CA TRP A 73 9.04 -3.47 -16.88
C TRP A 73 7.86 -3.29 -17.81
N SER A 74 6.66 -3.14 -17.26
CA SER A 74 5.44 -2.89 -18.03
C SER A 74 5.55 -1.58 -18.82
N ALA A 75 6.02 -0.49 -18.20
CA ALA A 75 6.22 0.79 -18.87
C ALA A 75 7.24 0.70 -20.02
N ARG A 76 8.33 -0.06 -19.83
CA ARG A 76 9.32 -0.31 -20.90
C ARG A 76 8.72 -1.13 -22.04
N GLY A 77 7.91 -2.15 -21.74
CA GLY A 77 7.20 -2.94 -22.75
C GLY A 77 6.28 -2.08 -23.62
N ALA A 78 5.45 -1.24 -22.99
CA ALA A 78 4.56 -0.32 -23.67
C ALA A 78 5.32 0.69 -24.56
N ALA A 79 6.44 1.23 -24.08
CA ALA A 79 7.26 2.14 -24.87
C ALA A 79 7.87 1.48 -26.13
N ILE A 80 8.27 0.21 -26.03
CA ILE A 80 8.79 -0.56 -27.18
C ILE A 80 7.68 -0.86 -28.19
N GLU A 81 6.49 -1.21 -27.71
CA GLU A 81 5.33 -1.45 -28.57
C GLU A 81 4.91 -0.18 -29.32
N GLN A 82 4.91 0.96 -28.63
CA GLN A 82 4.62 2.24 -29.27
C GLN A 82 5.68 2.66 -30.29
N ASP A 83 6.98 2.38 -30.04
CA ASP A 83 8.04 2.60 -31.04
C ASP A 83 7.88 1.70 -32.28
N LYS A 84 7.44 0.45 -32.10
CA LYS A 84 7.11 -0.45 -33.22
C LYS A 84 5.91 0.07 -34.01
N LEU A 85 4.83 0.46 -33.33
CA LEU A 85 3.66 1.03 -33.98
C LEU A 85 3.99 2.32 -34.73
N LEU A 86 4.85 3.18 -34.18
CA LEU A 86 5.30 4.40 -34.88
C LEU A 86 6.16 4.08 -36.11
N LYS A 87 6.99 3.02 -36.06
CA LYS A 87 7.75 2.54 -37.22
C LYS A 87 6.83 1.95 -38.28
N ASP A 88 5.88 1.10 -37.89
CA ASP A 88 4.92 0.49 -38.80
C ASP A 88 3.96 1.54 -39.39
N ALA A 89 3.57 2.56 -38.60
CA ALA A 89 2.76 3.70 -39.06
C ALA A 89 3.54 4.69 -39.94
N SER A 90 4.89 4.70 -39.88
CA SER A 90 5.70 5.51 -40.78
C SER A 90 5.74 4.97 -42.21
N ASP A 91 5.33 3.72 -42.42
CA ASP A 91 5.11 3.11 -43.75
C ASP A 91 3.68 3.31 -44.29
N ASP A 92 2.73 3.79 -43.47
CA ASP A 92 1.31 3.94 -43.85
C ASP A 92 0.76 5.28 -43.30
N TYR A 93 1.12 6.39 -43.97
CA TYR A 93 0.70 7.74 -43.57
C TYR A 93 -0.81 7.95 -43.76
N LEU A 94 -1.44 8.49 -42.68
CA LEU A 94 -2.75 9.16 -42.60
C LEU A 94 -4.00 8.27 -42.42
N ASN A 95 -4.34 7.95 -41.16
CA ASN A 95 -5.65 8.25 -40.54
C ASN A 95 -5.79 7.52 -39.19
N MET A 96 -5.81 8.28 -38.09
CA MET A 96 -6.88 8.29 -37.07
C MET A 96 -6.36 8.93 -35.78
N GLU A 97 -7.16 9.87 -35.29
CA GLU A 97 -7.00 10.56 -34.02
C GLU A 97 -6.95 9.60 -32.82
N ASP A 98 -6.12 10.01 -31.86
CA ASP A 98 -6.03 9.61 -30.47
C ASP A 98 -7.10 8.65 -29.94
N THR A 99 -6.68 7.43 -29.65
CA THR A 99 -7.26 6.67 -28.53
C THR A 99 -6.16 5.85 -27.85
N SER A 100 -5.21 6.52 -27.19
CA SER A 100 -4.31 5.86 -26.24
C SER A 100 -5.04 5.64 -24.92
N ALA A 101 -5.98 4.68 -24.90
CA ALA A 101 -6.52 4.15 -23.65
C ALA A 101 -5.47 3.22 -23.01
N THR A 102 -4.33 3.77 -22.59
CA THR A 102 -3.47 3.04 -21.65
C THR A 102 -4.19 3.07 -20.31
N GLY A 103 -4.48 1.90 -19.72
CA GLY A 103 -5.19 1.75 -18.44
C GLY A 103 -4.39 2.23 -17.23
N VAL A 104 -3.76 3.38 -17.35
CA VAL A 104 -2.81 4.00 -16.42
C VAL A 104 -3.40 5.33 -15.99
N VAL A 105 -3.43 5.57 -14.68
CA VAL A 105 -4.00 6.79 -14.09
C VAL A 105 -2.88 7.63 -13.50
N ASP A 106 -2.58 8.76 -14.14
CA ASP A 106 -1.63 9.73 -13.62
C ASP A 106 -2.28 10.62 -12.54
N ILE A 107 -1.57 10.77 -11.42
CA ILE A 107 -1.99 11.67 -10.34
C ILE A 107 -1.67 13.11 -10.75
N ASN A 108 -2.63 14.02 -10.59
CA ASN A 108 -2.40 15.46 -10.72
C ASN A 108 -2.28 16.11 -9.32
N THR A 109 -1.72 17.32 -9.26
CA THR A 109 -1.63 18.10 -8.01
C THR A 109 -2.99 18.30 -7.34
N THR A 110 -4.05 18.55 -8.12
CA THR A 110 -5.42 18.69 -7.59
C THR A 110 -5.93 17.39 -6.98
N SER A 111 -5.70 16.24 -7.61
CA SER A 111 -6.14 14.95 -7.05
C SER A 111 -5.35 14.58 -5.80
N ALA A 112 -4.07 14.97 -5.70
CA ALA A 112 -3.26 14.79 -4.50
C ALA A 112 -3.77 15.61 -3.29
N VAL A 113 -4.29 16.82 -3.51
CA VAL A 113 -4.92 17.62 -2.44
C VAL A 113 -6.31 17.10 -2.09
N LEU A 114 -7.13 16.78 -3.11
CA LEU A 114 -8.46 16.21 -2.92
C LEU A 114 -8.41 14.87 -2.17
N PHE A 115 -7.34 14.09 -2.35
CA PHE A 115 -7.12 12.86 -1.59
C PHE A 115 -7.23 13.07 -0.08
N VAL A 116 -6.66 14.14 0.48
CA VAL A 116 -6.74 14.42 1.93
C VAL A 116 -8.18 14.67 2.36
N VAL A 117 -8.93 15.46 1.58
CA VAL A 117 -10.31 15.81 1.91
C VAL A 117 -11.20 14.58 1.84
N ILE A 118 -11.07 13.79 0.77
CA ILE A 118 -11.86 12.57 0.56
C ILE A 118 -11.50 11.52 1.61
N ALA A 119 -10.21 11.28 1.87
CA ALA A 119 -9.75 10.34 2.89
C ALA A 119 -10.22 10.76 4.29
N SER A 120 -10.19 12.06 4.61
CA SER A 120 -10.69 12.60 5.88
C SER A 120 -12.20 12.41 6.03
N CYS A 121 -12.97 12.74 4.98
CA CYS A 121 -14.41 12.51 4.97
C CYS A 121 -14.75 11.02 5.12
N PHE A 122 -14.02 10.16 4.40
CA PHE A 122 -14.17 8.72 4.49
C PHE A 122 -13.85 8.22 5.89
N LEU A 123 -12.73 8.65 6.50
CA LEU A 123 -12.33 8.23 7.84
C LEU A 123 -13.35 8.66 8.92
N VAL A 124 -13.87 9.89 8.86
CA VAL A 124 -14.94 10.33 9.76
C VAL A 124 -16.22 9.53 9.54
N MET A 125 -16.57 9.26 8.28
CA MET A 125 -17.69 8.41 7.94
C MET A 125 -17.51 7.00 8.54
N LEU A 126 -16.31 6.41 8.43
CA LEU A 126 -15.98 5.14 9.10
C LEU A 126 -16.23 5.26 10.59
N TYR A 127 -15.58 6.21 11.25
CA TYR A 127 -15.67 6.39 12.69
C TYR A 127 -17.12 6.54 13.21
N LYS A 128 -17.95 7.30 12.48
CA LYS A 128 -19.36 7.53 12.87
C LYS A 128 -20.30 6.40 12.46
N LEU A 129 -20.02 5.69 11.36
CA LEU A 129 -20.88 4.65 10.79
C LEU A 129 -20.29 3.23 10.93
N MET A 130 -19.39 3.00 11.90
CA MET A 130 -18.79 1.70 12.24
C MET A 130 -19.87 0.70 12.71
N SER A 131 -20.70 0.27 11.79
CA SER A 131 -21.74 -0.74 11.94
C SER A 131 -21.29 -2.02 11.26
N TYR A 132 -21.81 -3.16 11.74
CA TYR A 132 -21.53 -4.47 11.15
C TYR A 132 -21.75 -4.51 9.63
N ALA A 133 -22.87 -3.95 9.15
CA ALA A 133 -23.18 -3.89 7.72
C ALA A 133 -22.15 -3.08 6.92
N PHE A 134 -21.58 -2.04 7.52
CA PHE A 134 -20.59 -1.21 6.86
C PHE A 134 -19.24 -1.93 6.76
N VAL A 135 -18.82 -2.67 7.79
CA VAL A 135 -17.59 -3.49 7.73
C VAL A 135 -17.74 -4.61 6.70
N GLU A 136 -18.91 -5.27 6.62
CA GLU A 136 -19.20 -6.25 5.56
C GLU A 136 -19.10 -5.64 4.16
N LEU A 137 -19.59 -4.41 3.96
CA LEU A 137 -19.43 -3.70 2.68
C LEU A 137 -17.95 -3.49 2.33
N LEU A 138 -17.11 -3.11 3.30
CA LEU A 138 -15.66 -2.98 3.08
C LEU A 138 -15.01 -4.32 2.74
N VAL A 139 -15.44 -5.42 3.37
CA VAL A 139 -14.96 -6.77 3.05
C VAL A 139 -15.31 -7.13 1.60
N VAL A 140 -16.53 -6.85 1.14
CA VAL A 140 -16.93 -7.08 -0.25
C VAL A 140 -16.08 -6.25 -1.21
N LEU A 141 -15.88 -4.96 -0.94
CA LEU A 141 -15.04 -4.09 -1.76
C LEU A 141 -13.58 -4.57 -1.80
N PHE A 142 -13.04 -5.01 -0.66
CA PHE A 142 -11.72 -5.59 -0.57
C PHE A 142 -11.61 -6.91 -1.35
N CYS A 143 -12.62 -7.77 -1.32
CA CYS A 143 -12.66 -8.98 -2.13
C CYS A 143 -12.65 -8.67 -3.62
N ILE A 144 -13.41 -7.66 -4.08
CA ILE A 144 -13.43 -7.25 -5.49
C ILE A 144 -12.03 -6.81 -5.93
N GLY A 145 -11.41 -5.88 -5.20
CA GLY A 145 -10.06 -5.42 -5.50
C GLY A 145 -9.00 -6.52 -5.36
N GLY A 146 -9.15 -7.41 -4.37
CA GLY A 146 -8.27 -8.54 -4.14
C GLY A 146 -8.34 -9.58 -5.26
N VAL A 147 -9.54 -9.87 -5.79
CA VAL A 147 -9.72 -10.76 -6.97
C VAL A 147 -9.04 -10.15 -8.18
N GLU A 148 -9.27 -8.87 -8.46
CA GLU A 148 -8.64 -8.16 -9.59
C GLU A 148 -7.10 -8.18 -9.46
N GLY A 149 -6.59 -7.88 -8.27
CA GLY A 149 -5.16 -7.84 -8.02
C GLY A 149 -4.50 -9.21 -8.10
N LEU A 150 -5.13 -10.23 -7.51
CA LEU A 150 -4.64 -11.62 -7.56
C LEU A 150 -4.66 -12.16 -8.98
N GLN A 151 -5.73 -11.88 -9.73
CA GLN A 151 -5.84 -12.25 -11.14
C GLN A 151 -4.75 -11.58 -11.97
N THR A 152 -4.53 -10.27 -11.80
CA THR A 152 -3.48 -9.53 -12.52
C THR A 152 -2.10 -10.14 -12.25
N CYS A 153 -1.80 -10.43 -10.99
CA CYS A 153 -0.53 -11.03 -10.59
C CYS A 153 -0.35 -12.47 -11.15
N LEU A 154 -1.38 -13.32 -11.02
CA LEU A 154 -1.33 -14.72 -11.50
C LEU A 154 -1.26 -14.81 -13.01
N VAL A 155 -2.09 -14.07 -13.74
CA VAL A 155 -2.05 -14.02 -15.21
C VAL A 155 -0.67 -13.61 -15.68
N ALA A 156 -0.05 -12.66 -15.01
CA ALA A 156 1.23 -12.15 -15.44
C ALA A 156 2.43 -13.02 -15.05
N LEU A 157 2.32 -13.83 -14.00
CA LEU A 157 3.26 -14.91 -13.70
C LEU A 157 3.09 -16.08 -14.67
N LEU A 158 1.86 -16.51 -14.91
CA LEU A 158 1.54 -17.66 -15.77
C LEU A 158 1.80 -17.37 -17.25
N SER A 159 1.63 -16.12 -17.72
CA SER A 159 1.95 -15.75 -19.10
C SER A 159 3.45 -15.88 -19.42
N ARG A 160 4.32 -15.78 -18.41
CA ARG A 160 5.76 -16.04 -18.56
C ARG A 160 6.06 -17.52 -18.82
N TRP A 161 5.26 -18.42 -18.24
CA TRP A 161 5.40 -19.87 -18.41
C TRP A 161 4.62 -20.39 -19.63
N PHE A 162 3.46 -19.79 -19.95
CA PHE A 162 2.56 -20.22 -21.02
C PHE A 162 2.34 -19.11 -22.06
N LYS A 163 3.38 -18.78 -22.83
CA LYS A 163 3.34 -17.69 -23.84
C LYS A 163 2.17 -17.79 -24.83
N ARG A 164 1.91 -18.99 -25.37
CA ARG A 164 0.82 -19.22 -26.36
C ARG A 164 -0.59 -18.93 -25.81
N ALA A 165 -0.83 -19.20 -24.53
CA ALA A 165 -2.13 -18.97 -23.89
C ALA A 165 -2.34 -17.51 -23.46
N GLY A 166 -1.25 -16.76 -23.25
CA GLY A 166 -1.29 -15.32 -22.96
C GLY A 166 -1.58 -14.45 -24.19
N GLU A 167 -1.20 -14.91 -25.39
CA GLU A 167 -1.35 -14.17 -26.66
C GLU A 167 -2.70 -14.42 -27.36
N SER A 168 -3.52 -15.33 -26.84
CA SER A 168 -4.83 -15.67 -27.41
C SER A 168 -5.94 -14.90 -26.69
N PHE A 169 -6.75 -14.15 -27.43
CA PHE A 169 -7.82 -13.29 -26.90
C PHE A 169 -9.20 -13.75 -27.39
N ILE A 170 -10.19 -13.75 -26.48
CA ILE A 170 -11.61 -13.96 -26.81
C ILE A 170 -12.35 -12.65 -26.59
N LYS A 171 -13.22 -12.26 -27.53
CA LYS A 171 -14.19 -11.20 -27.29
C LYS A 171 -15.35 -11.72 -26.45
N VAL A 172 -15.40 -11.32 -25.19
CA VAL A 172 -16.50 -11.61 -24.28
C VAL A 172 -17.53 -10.47 -24.40
N PRO A 173 -18.83 -10.76 -24.55
CA PRO A 173 -19.85 -9.72 -24.51
C PRO A 173 -19.75 -8.93 -23.20
N PHE A 174 -19.85 -7.60 -23.28
CA PHE A 174 -19.67 -6.63 -22.18
C PHE A 174 -18.23 -6.36 -21.70
N PHE A 175 -17.34 -7.35 -21.66
CA PHE A 175 -15.96 -7.19 -21.14
C PHE A 175 -14.86 -6.98 -22.20
N GLY A 176 -15.19 -7.06 -23.49
CA GLY A 176 -14.24 -6.84 -24.57
C GLY A 176 -13.28 -8.02 -24.78
N ALA A 177 -12.07 -7.75 -25.30
CA ALA A 177 -11.07 -8.78 -25.57
C ALA A 177 -10.35 -9.21 -24.28
N VAL A 178 -10.66 -10.40 -23.78
CA VAL A 178 -10.07 -10.98 -22.56
C VAL A 178 -9.17 -12.15 -22.95
N SER A 179 -7.97 -12.25 -22.36
CA SER A 179 -7.08 -13.38 -22.63
C SER A 179 -7.64 -14.69 -22.07
N HIS A 180 -7.42 -15.81 -22.76
CA HIS A 180 -7.86 -17.13 -22.29
C HIS A 180 -7.34 -17.45 -20.88
N LEU A 181 -6.12 -17.02 -20.59
CA LEU A 181 -5.48 -17.19 -19.30
C LEU A 181 -6.23 -16.46 -18.17
N THR A 182 -6.71 -15.24 -18.45
CA THR A 182 -7.51 -14.46 -17.49
C THR A 182 -8.82 -15.16 -17.16
N LEU A 183 -9.51 -15.67 -18.17
CA LEU A 183 -10.75 -16.41 -17.97
C LEU A 183 -10.53 -17.69 -17.15
N ALA A 184 -9.45 -18.43 -17.42
CA ALA A 184 -9.11 -19.65 -16.70
C ALA A 184 -8.73 -19.43 -15.23
N VAL A 185 -8.08 -18.31 -14.91
CA VAL A 185 -7.62 -17.96 -13.56
C VAL A 185 -8.73 -17.30 -12.72
N SER A 186 -9.71 -16.65 -13.35
CA SER A 186 -10.80 -15.95 -12.68
C SER A 186 -11.60 -16.79 -11.65
N PRO A 187 -12.06 -18.04 -11.92
CA PRO A 187 -12.81 -18.81 -10.94
C PRO A 187 -11.98 -19.15 -9.71
N PHE A 188 -10.67 -19.38 -9.87
CA PHE A 188 -9.77 -19.64 -8.77
C PHE A 188 -9.61 -18.40 -7.87
N CYS A 189 -9.42 -17.22 -8.46
CA CYS A 189 -9.29 -15.97 -7.70
C CYS A 189 -10.56 -15.64 -6.91
N ILE A 190 -11.74 -15.79 -7.56
CA ILE A 190 -13.04 -15.59 -6.91
C ILE A 190 -13.22 -16.58 -5.75
N ALA A 191 -12.94 -17.87 -5.98
CA ALA A 191 -13.05 -18.88 -4.94
C ALA A 191 -12.14 -18.58 -3.75
N PHE A 192 -10.89 -18.18 -4.00
CA PHE A 192 -9.93 -17.81 -2.96
C PHE A 192 -10.44 -16.63 -2.11
N ALA A 193 -10.95 -15.57 -2.76
CA ALA A 193 -11.48 -14.40 -2.05
C ALA A 193 -12.75 -14.72 -1.25
N VAL A 194 -13.66 -15.55 -1.79
CA VAL A 194 -14.88 -15.99 -1.09
C VAL A 194 -14.54 -16.86 0.11
N ILE A 195 -13.62 -17.83 -0.04
CA ILE A 195 -13.16 -18.67 1.07
C ILE A 195 -12.58 -17.79 2.17
N TRP A 196 -11.72 -16.84 1.81
CA TRP A 196 -11.19 -15.89 2.78
C TRP A 196 -12.29 -15.09 3.48
N ALA A 197 -13.25 -14.54 2.74
CA ALA A 197 -14.33 -13.72 3.30
C ALA A 197 -15.21 -14.48 4.30
N VAL A 198 -15.52 -15.75 4.01
CA VAL A 198 -16.34 -16.63 4.87
C VAL A 198 -15.56 -17.03 6.12
N PHE A 199 -14.29 -17.41 5.96
CA PHE A 199 -13.44 -17.87 7.07
C PHE A 199 -12.60 -16.76 7.70
N ARG A 200 -12.94 -15.47 7.48
CA ARG A 200 -12.11 -14.32 7.86
C ARG A 200 -11.84 -14.19 9.36
N ARG A 201 -12.71 -14.77 10.19
CA ARG A 201 -12.65 -14.76 11.66
C ARG A 201 -11.80 -15.88 12.24
N VAL A 202 -11.28 -16.78 11.40
CA VAL A 202 -10.43 -17.88 11.85
C VAL A 202 -8.99 -17.38 12.00
N SER A 203 -8.26 -17.92 12.99
CA SER A 203 -6.92 -17.46 13.36
C SER A 203 -5.88 -17.48 12.24
N PHE A 204 -6.04 -18.29 11.19
CA PHE A 204 -5.14 -18.35 10.03
C PHE A 204 -5.57 -17.46 8.84
N ALA A 205 -6.73 -16.80 8.92
CA ALA A 205 -7.28 -16.02 7.82
C ALA A 205 -6.45 -14.79 7.43
N TRP A 206 -5.54 -14.36 8.31
CA TRP A 206 -4.58 -13.30 8.00
C TRP A 206 -3.71 -13.60 6.78
N ILE A 207 -3.36 -14.87 6.56
CA ILE A 207 -2.55 -15.27 5.40
C ILE A 207 -3.29 -14.94 4.10
N GLY A 208 -4.59 -15.28 4.04
CA GLY A 208 -5.43 -14.96 2.88
C GLY A 208 -5.60 -13.45 2.68
N GLN A 209 -5.78 -12.71 3.79
CA GLN A 209 -5.89 -11.25 3.76
C GLN A 209 -4.62 -10.62 3.20
N ASP A 210 -3.45 -11.04 3.68
CA ASP A 210 -2.17 -10.48 3.27
C ASP A 210 -1.84 -10.82 1.82
N ILE A 211 -2.19 -12.01 1.34
CA ILE A 211 -2.05 -12.38 -0.08
C ILE A 211 -2.91 -11.47 -0.96
N LEU A 212 -4.19 -11.30 -0.62
CA LEU A 212 -5.10 -10.41 -1.36
C LEU A 212 -4.64 -8.95 -1.28
N GLY A 213 -4.19 -8.51 -0.10
CA GLY A 213 -3.69 -7.17 0.16
C GLY A 213 -2.43 -6.84 -0.63
N ILE A 214 -1.43 -7.73 -0.64
CA ILE A 214 -0.21 -7.57 -1.44
C ILE A 214 -0.56 -7.52 -2.92
N ALA A 215 -1.43 -8.42 -3.41
CA ALA A 215 -1.82 -8.43 -4.81
C ALA A 215 -2.55 -7.14 -5.22
N LEU A 216 -3.40 -6.60 -4.35
CA LEU A 216 -4.06 -5.31 -4.52
C LEU A 216 -3.02 -4.17 -4.54
N ILE A 217 -2.09 -4.12 -3.58
CA ILE A 217 -1.06 -3.08 -3.50
C ILE A 217 -0.20 -3.08 -4.78
N VAL A 218 0.26 -4.26 -5.21
CA VAL A 218 1.06 -4.41 -6.43
C VAL A 218 0.30 -3.88 -7.64
N THR A 219 -1.00 -4.15 -7.73
CA THR A 219 -1.84 -3.72 -8.85
C THR A 219 -2.08 -2.22 -8.85
N VAL A 220 -2.37 -1.63 -7.69
CA VAL A 220 -2.50 -0.17 -7.55
C VAL A 220 -1.20 0.55 -7.95
N LEU A 221 -0.03 0.04 -7.55
CA LEU A 221 1.28 0.60 -7.94
C LEU A 221 1.61 0.44 -9.45
N GLN A 222 0.89 -0.43 -10.17
CA GLN A 222 1.01 -0.56 -11.63
C GLN A 222 0.09 0.43 -12.36
N ILE A 223 -1.14 0.59 -11.87
CA ILE A 223 -2.18 1.41 -12.49
C ILE A 223 -1.92 2.89 -12.19
N VAL A 224 -1.70 3.23 -10.93
CA VAL A 224 -1.57 4.62 -10.48
C VAL A 224 -0.12 5.06 -10.61
N ARG A 225 0.10 6.20 -11.28
CA ARG A 225 1.42 6.74 -11.53
C ARG A 225 1.54 8.17 -11.04
N VAL A 226 2.66 8.46 -10.40
CA VAL A 226 3.11 9.83 -10.17
C VAL A 226 3.87 10.28 -11.42
N PRO A 227 3.45 11.39 -12.07
CA PRO A 227 4.05 11.85 -13.32
C PRO A 227 5.37 12.57 -13.12
N ASN A 228 5.54 13.29 -12.00
CA ASN A 228 6.77 14.02 -11.67
C ASN A 228 6.95 14.16 -10.15
N LEU A 229 8.16 14.56 -9.74
CA LEU A 229 8.52 14.70 -8.33
C LEU A 229 7.72 15.80 -7.63
N LYS A 230 7.25 16.84 -8.34
CA LYS A 230 6.39 17.88 -7.76
C LYS A 230 5.07 17.29 -7.27
N VAL A 231 4.37 16.51 -8.10
CA VAL A 231 3.12 15.83 -7.70
C VAL A 231 3.38 14.87 -6.53
N GLY A 232 4.45 14.08 -6.60
CA GLY A 232 4.81 13.17 -5.51
C GLY A 232 5.07 13.91 -4.20
N THR A 233 5.78 15.03 -4.25
CA THR A 233 6.05 15.89 -3.09
C THR A 233 4.76 16.42 -2.46
N VAL A 234 3.83 16.92 -3.28
CA VAL A 234 2.53 17.39 -2.80
C VAL A 234 1.73 16.26 -2.17
N LEU A 235 1.66 15.10 -2.83
CA LEU A 235 0.94 13.92 -2.33
C LEU A 235 1.47 13.45 -0.97
N LEU A 236 2.79 13.24 -0.84
CA LEU A 236 3.37 12.78 0.42
C LEU A 236 3.33 13.84 1.52
N SER A 237 3.47 15.12 1.19
CA SER A 237 3.33 16.20 2.19
C SER A 237 1.89 16.27 2.72
N CYS A 238 0.92 16.12 1.83
CA CYS A 238 -0.50 16.03 2.17
C CYS A 238 -0.79 14.81 3.06
N ALA A 239 -0.26 13.65 2.69
CA ALA A 239 -0.41 12.42 3.46
C ALA A 239 0.27 12.47 4.83
N PHE A 240 1.45 13.10 4.92
CA PHE A 240 2.15 13.36 6.17
C PHE A 240 1.32 14.21 7.14
N LEU A 241 0.74 15.31 6.65
CA LEU A 241 -0.12 16.17 7.46
C LEU A 241 -1.42 15.45 7.87
N TYR A 242 -1.99 14.67 6.96
CA TYR A 242 -3.17 13.84 7.23
C TYR A 242 -2.92 12.87 8.38
N ASP A 243 -1.80 12.14 8.37
CA ASP A 243 -1.47 11.13 9.37
C ASP A 243 -1.25 11.76 10.76
N ILE A 244 -0.49 12.86 10.83
CA ILE A 244 -0.29 13.61 12.09
C ILE A 244 -1.63 14.11 12.64
N PHE A 245 -2.48 14.68 11.77
CA PHE A 245 -3.77 15.20 12.18
C PHE A 245 -4.66 14.10 12.75
N TRP A 246 -4.79 12.97 12.04
CA TRP A 246 -5.72 11.91 12.44
C TRP A 246 -5.23 11.03 13.59
N VAL A 247 -3.92 10.99 13.85
CA VAL A 247 -3.36 10.29 15.01
C VAL A 247 -3.32 11.15 16.27
N PHE A 248 -2.74 12.36 16.19
CA PHE A 248 -2.51 13.18 17.38
C PHE A 248 -3.55 14.26 17.59
N VAL A 249 -3.93 14.98 16.53
CA VAL A 249 -4.81 16.16 16.66
C VAL A 249 -6.27 15.73 16.87
N SER A 250 -6.70 14.64 16.24
CA SER A 250 -8.08 14.13 16.33
C SER A 250 -8.50 13.81 17.77
N LYS A 251 -7.57 13.35 18.62
CA LYS A 251 -7.80 13.08 20.06
C LYS A 251 -8.33 14.32 20.78
N SER A 252 -7.88 15.51 20.40
CA SER A 252 -8.35 16.77 21.02
C SER A 252 -9.80 17.12 20.66
N PHE A 253 -10.29 16.65 19.52
CA PHE A 253 -11.64 16.98 19.02
C PHE A 253 -12.67 15.87 19.28
N PHE A 254 -12.23 14.61 19.29
CA PHE A 254 -13.09 13.42 19.41
C PHE A 254 -12.84 12.61 20.69
N SER A 255 -12.02 13.11 21.61
CA SER A 255 -11.57 12.46 22.86
C SER A 255 -10.73 11.18 22.68
N GLU A 256 -10.81 10.56 21.51
CA GLU A 256 -10.03 9.40 21.09
C GLU A 256 -9.37 9.66 19.73
N SER A 257 -8.27 8.98 19.47
CA SER A 257 -7.62 9.03 18.15
C SER A 257 -8.45 8.23 17.15
N VAL A 258 -9.17 8.94 16.28
CA VAL A 258 -10.09 8.37 15.28
C VAL A 258 -9.42 7.28 14.43
N MET A 259 -8.19 7.51 13.96
CA MET A 259 -7.47 6.52 13.15
C MET A 259 -7.20 5.21 13.90
N ILE A 260 -6.92 5.27 15.20
CA ILE A 260 -6.62 4.10 16.03
C ILE A 260 -7.89 3.29 16.25
N VAL A 261 -8.99 3.95 16.63
CA VAL A 261 -10.29 3.31 16.88
C VAL A 261 -10.78 2.60 15.61
N VAL A 262 -10.66 3.28 14.47
CA VAL A 262 -11.08 2.74 13.17
C VAL A 262 -10.18 1.58 12.72
N ALA A 263 -8.87 1.66 12.94
CA ALA A 263 -7.95 0.58 12.59
C ALA A 263 -8.15 -0.69 13.42
N ARG A 264 -8.53 -0.55 14.70
CA ARG A 264 -8.77 -1.68 15.61
C ARG A 264 -10.19 -2.25 15.52
N GLY A 265 -11.17 -1.45 15.09
CA GLY A 265 -12.56 -1.88 15.05
C GLY A 265 -13.22 -1.97 16.43
N ASP A 266 -12.70 -1.23 17.41
CA ASP A 266 -13.07 -1.31 18.84
C ASP A 266 -14.58 -1.13 19.09
N ASN A 267 -15.29 -0.40 18.23
CA ASN A 267 -16.73 -0.13 18.35
C ASN A 267 -17.65 -1.19 17.73
N SER A 268 -17.12 -2.11 16.92
CA SER A 268 -17.91 -3.08 16.14
C SER A 268 -17.79 -4.53 16.59
N GLY A 269 -16.84 -4.85 17.49
CA GLY A 269 -16.59 -6.24 17.92
C GLY A 269 -16.09 -7.17 16.79
N GLU A 270 -15.53 -6.60 15.72
CA GLU A 270 -14.94 -7.31 14.58
C GLU A 270 -13.43 -7.13 14.55
N ASP A 271 -12.73 -8.05 13.87
CA ASP A 271 -11.28 -8.00 13.60
C ASP A 271 -10.91 -6.87 12.62
N GLY A 272 -11.08 -5.60 13.01
CA GLY A 272 -10.61 -4.42 12.28
C GLY A 272 -11.04 -4.30 10.80
N ILE A 273 -10.43 -3.38 10.07
CA ILE A 273 -10.70 -3.13 8.65
C ILE A 273 -9.78 -4.01 7.78
N PRO A 274 -10.25 -4.62 6.67
CA PRO A 274 -9.43 -5.54 5.85
C PRO A 274 -8.28 -4.86 5.08
N MET A 275 -8.16 -3.53 5.14
CA MET A 275 -7.19 -2.71 4.38
C MET A 275 -5.86 -2.54 5.13
N LEU A 276 -5.41 -3.62 5.78
CA LEU A 276 -4.22 -3.69 6.63
C LEU A 276 -3.49 -5.00 6.32
N LEU A 277 -2.16 -5.00 6.33
CA LEU A 277 -1.40 -6.26 6.43
C LEU A 277 -1.25 -6.61 7.91
N LYS A 278 -1.39 -7.89 8.27
CA LYS A 278 -1.42 -8.32 9.67
C LYS A 278 -0.64 -9.60 9.91
N ILE A 279 0.22 -9.60 10.92
CA ILE A 279 0.96 -10.79 11.36
C ILE A 279 0.71 -11.00 12.84
N PRO A 280 0.36 -12.23 13.28
CA PRO A 280 0.16 -12.53 14.68
C PRO A 280 1.47 -12.31 15.45
N ARG A 281 1.38 -11.67 16.61
CA ARG A 281 2.52 -11.48 17.51
C ARG A 281 2.94 -12.82 18.08
N MET A 282 4.19 -13.20 17.86
CA MET A 282 4.68 -14.56 18.19
C MET A 282 5.24 -14.65 19.60
N PHE A 283 5.74 -13.53 20.15
CA PHE A 283 6.42 -13.49 21.46
C PHE A 283 5.72 -12.58 22.47
N ASP A 284 4.62 -11.92 22.08
CA ASP A 284 3.79 -11.13 22.99
C ASP A 284 2.81 -12.04 23.75
N PRO A 285 2.93 -12.18 25.09
CA PRO A 285 2.00 -13.01 25.88
C PRO A 285 0.57 -12.49 25.87
N TRP A 286 0.36 -11.23 25.47
CA TRP A 286 -0.95 -10.62 25.31
C TRP A 286 -1.60 -10.96 23.96
N GLY A 287 -0.87 -11.63 23.06
CA GLY A 287 -1.32 -11.99 21.73
C GLY A 287 -1.60 -10.78 20.84
N GLY A 288 -2.51 -10.95 19.89
CA GLY A 288 -2.91 -9.93 18.93
C GLY A 288 -2.06 -9.91 17.66
N TYR A 289 -2.27 -8.87 16.86
CA TYR A 289 -1.62 -8.69 15.56
C TYR A 289 -0.77 -7.44 15.55
N SER A 290 0.40 -7.52 14.93
CA SER A 290 1.08 -6.34 14.41
C SER A 290 0.46 -6.01 13.06
N ILE A 291 0.24 -4.72 12.79
CA ILE A 291 -0.48 -4.23 11.61
C ILE A 291 0.29 -3.10 10.92
N ILE A 292 0.14 -3.01 9.61
CA ILE A 292 0.61 -1.87 8.80
C ILE A 292 -0.46 -1.48 7.78
N GLY A 293 -0.69 -0.17 7.62
CA GLY A 293 -1.67 0.36 6.70
C GLY A 293 -1.26 0.21 5.24
N PHE A 294 -2.21 -0.06 4.35
CA PHE A 294 -1.92 -0.04 2.91
C PHE A 294 -1.46 1.34 2.45
N GLY A 295 -1.96 2.43 3.05
CA GLY A 295 -1.53 3.80 2.76
C GLY A 295 -0.04 4.04 3.00
N ASP A 296 0.51 3.43 4.06
CA ASP A 296 1.92 3.56 4.43
C ASP A 296 2.85 2.87 3.43
N ILE A 297 2.34 1.89 2.69
CA ILE A 297 3.07 1.17 1.64
C ILE A 297 2.83 1.82 0.27
N LEU A 298 1.56 2.11 -0.05
CA LEU A 298 1.14 2.63 -1.34
C LEU A 298 1.68 4.02 -1.62
N LEU A 299 1.51 4.98 -0.70
CA LEU A 299 1.83 6.38 -0.98
C LEU A 299 3.34 6.58 -1.20
N PRO A 300 4.24 6.06 -0.33
CA PRO A 300 5.68 6.10 -0.61
C PRO A 300 6.06 5.21 -1.81
N GLY A 301 5.39 4.06 -1.96
CA GLY A 301 5.60 3.13 -3.06
C GLY A 301 5.39 3.76 -4.44
N LEU A 302 4.44 4.68 -4.59
CA LEU A 302 4.20 5.40 -5.84
C LEU A 302 5.40 6.24 -6.29
N ILE A 303 6.05 6.95 -5.35
CA ILE A 303 7.26 7.73 -5.65
C ILE A 303 8.45 6.80 -5.92
N ILE A 304 8.58 5.73 -5.14
CA ILE A 304 9.67 4.77 -5.33
C ILE A 304 9.55 4.08 -6.71
N ALA A 305 8.35 3.68 -7.11
CA ALA A 305 8.09 3.14 -8.44
C ALA A 305 8.36 4.18 -9.55
N PHE A 306 8.08 5.46 -9.31
CA PHE A 306 8.47 6.55 -10.21
C PHE A 306 10.00 6.64 -10.37
N THR A 307 10.77 6.52 -9.29
CA THR A 307 12.24 6.62 -9.37
C THR A 307 12.87 5.49 -10.18
N LEU A 308 12.35 4.25 -10.09
CA LEU A 308 12.87 3.15 -10.90
C LEU A 308 12.55 3.33 -12.39
N ARG A 309 11.32 3.78 -12.69
CA ARG A 309 10.92 4.12 -14.07
C ARG A 309 11.87 5.17 -14.65
N TYR A 310 12.13 6.24 -13.90
CA TYR A 310 13.07 7.29 -14.29
C TYR A 310 14.50 6.76 -14.50
N ASP A 311 15.02 5.95 -13.58
CA ASP A 311 16.37 5.40 -13.65
C ASP A 311 16.57 4.53 -14.89
N TRP A 312 15.59 3.69 -15.23
CA TRP A 312 15.62 2.85 -16.42
C TRP A 312 15.54 3.66 -17.70
N LEU A 313 14.66 4.66 -17.77
CA LEU A 313 14.56 5.56 -18.92
C LEU A 313 15.87 6.35 -19.12
N SER A 314 16.51 6.75 -18.02
CA SER A 314 17.79 7.49 -18.03
C SER A 314 19.01 6.59 -18.21
N LYS A 315 18.83 5.27 -18.36
CA LYS A 315 19.90 4.25 -18.42
C LYS A 315 20.93 4.37 -17.29
N LYS A 316 20.48 4.76 -16.09
CA LYS A 316 21.34 4.88 -14.91
C LYS A 316 21.63 3.51 -14.31
N SER A 317 22.85 3.33 -13.79
CA SER A 317 23.19 2.15 -13.00
C SER A 317 22.46 2.19 -11.65
N LEU A 318 22.23 1.04 -11.00
CA LEU A 318 21.48 0.96 -9.73
C LEU A 318 22.07 1.86 -8.61
N ARG A 319 23.40 2.02 -8.56
CA ARG A 319 24.07 2.87 -7.56
C ARG A 319 23.96 4.36 -7.89
N ALA A 320 24.04 4.69 -9.19
CA ALA A 320 23.92 6.05 -9.69
C ALA A 320 22.45 6.50 -9.86
N GLY A 321 21.51 5.57 -9.80
CA GLY A 321 20.08 5.82 -9.82
C GLY A 321 19.55 6.35 -8.48
N TYR A 322 18.27 6.67 -8.46
CA TYR A 322 17.52 7.12 -7.28
C TYR A 322 16.83 5.96 -6.54
N PHE A 323 16.45 4.91 -7.26
CA PHE A 323 15.65 3.82 -6.74
C PHE A 323 16.25 3.10 -5.53
N LEU A 324 17.53 2.72 -5.60
CA LEU A 324 18.22 2.02 -4.51
C LEU A 324 18.20 2.86 -3.22
N TRP A 325 18.47 4.16 -3.33
CA TRP A 325 18.49 5.07 -2.19
C TRP A 325 17.10 5.33 -1.64
N ALA A 326 16.09 5.45 -2.51
CA ALA A 326 14.70 5.59 -2.11
C ALA A 326 14.18 4.35 -1.37
N MET A 327 14.51 3.14 -1.84
CA MET A 327 14.19 1.87 -1.18
C MET A 327 14.84 1.77 0.20
N MET A 328 16.13 2.11 0.31
CA MET A 328 16.83 2.11 1.60
C MET A 328 16.25 3.15 2.57
N ALA A 329 15.90 4.33 2.07
CA ALA A 329 15.27 5.38 2.86
C ALA A 329 13.88 4.98 3.37
N TYR A 330 13.06 4.33 2.52
CA TYR A 330 11.77 3.76 2.94
C TYR A 330 11.93 2.70 4.01
N GLY A 331 12.83 1.72 3.78
CA GLY A 331 13.11 0.67 4.76
C GLY A 331 13.59 1.23 6.09
N LEU A 332 14.48 2.22 6.08
CA LEU A 332 14.96 2.87 7.31
C LEU A 332 13.86 3.69 7.99
N GLY A 333 13.05 4.44 7.24
CA GLY A 333 11.92 5.19 7.77
C GLY A 333 10.90 4.28 8.46
N LEU A 334 10.53 3.16 7.81
CA LEU A 334 9.60 2.19 8.38
C LEU A 334 10.19 1.46 9.60
N LEU A 335 11.49 1.16 9.60
CA LEU A 335 12.17 0.59 10.77
C LEU A 335 12.09 1.55 11.96
N ILE A 336 12.34 2.84 11.74
CA ILE A 336 12.23 3.87 12.78
C ILE A 336 10.79 3.99 13.28
N THR A 337 9.79 3.86 12.42
CA THR A 337 8.39 3.80 12.85
C THR A 337 8.14 2.69 13.87
N TYR A 338 8.61 1.46 13.62
CA TYR A 338 8.45 0.36 14.57
C TYR A 338 9.23 0.60 15.87
N VAL A 339 10.46 1.11 15.78
CA VAL A 339 11.24 1.48 16.97
C VAL A 339 10.49 2.54 17.80
N ALA A 340 9.90 3.55 17.16
CA ALA A 340 9.12 4.57 17.86
C ALA A 340 7.84 4.01 18.49
N LEU A 341 7.12 3.13 17.79
CA LEU A 341 5.93 2.44 18.30
C LEU A 341 6.26 1.67 19.60
N ASN A 342 7.39 0.98 19.61
CA ASN A 342 7.81 0.16 20.73
C ASN A 342 8.34 0.97 21.91
N LEU A 343 8.98 2.12 21.64
CA LEU A 343 9.46 3.03 22.69
C LEU A 343 8.33 3.84 23.34
N MET A 344 7.22 4.07 22.64
CA MET A 344 6.08 4.85 23.13
C MET A 344 4.98 3.96 23.75
N ASP A 345 5.37 2.78 24.23
CA ASP A 345 4.51 1.81 24.92
C ASP A 345 3.19 1.49 24.18
N GLY A 346 3.21 1.49 22.84
CA GLY A 346 2.04 1.15 22.04
C GLY A 346 0.98 2.25 21.87
N HIS A 347 1.32 3.51 22.19
CA HIS A 347 0.57 4.66 21.66
C HIS A 347 0.69 4.66 20.13
N GLY A 348 -0.44 4.78 19.43
CA GLY A 348 -0.44 4.78 17.97
C GLY A 348 0.45 5.90 17.43
N GLN A 349 1.38 5.54 16.55
CA GLN A 349 2.29 6.47 15.91
C GLN A 349 1.88 6.68 14.45
N PRO A 350 1.92 7.93 13.95
CA PRO A 350 1.76 8.19 12.52
C PRO A 350 2.98 7.63 11.77
N ALA A 351 2.79 6.59 10.95
CA ALA A 351 3.88 5.94 10.24
C ALA A 351 4.53 6.86 9.20
N LEU A 352 3.72 7.70 8.53
CA LEU A 352 4.20 8.62 7.50
C LEU A 352 5.05 9.75 8.08
N LEU A 353 4.92 10.04 9.39
CA LEU A 353 5.80 10.99 10.09
C LEU A 353 7.28 10.62 9.94
N TYR A 354 7.60 9.33 9.91
CA TYR A 354 8.95 8.83 9.75
C TYR A 354 9.26 8.49 8.29
N ILE A 355 8.33 7.87 7.56
CA ILE A 355 8.60 7.41 6.19
C ILE A 355 8.80 8.58 5.21
N VAL A 356 7.98 9.64 5.31
CA VAL A 356 8.00 10.75 4.33
C VAL A 356 9.31 11.54 4.39
N PRO A 357 9.80 12.00 5.56
CA PRO A 357 11.05 12.73 5.64
C PRO A 357 12.25 11.93 5.11
N PHE A 358 12.32 10.63 5.42
CA PHE A 358 13.38 9.77 4.91
C PHE A 358 13.31 9.63 3.39
N THR A 359 12.16 9.22 2.85
CA THR A 359 12.01 8.95 1.40
C THR A 359 12.13 10.23 0.57
N LEU A 360 11.31 11.23 0.84
CA LEU A 360 11.27 12.48 0.10
C LEU A 360 12.53 13.32 0.33
N GLY A 361 13.03 13.38 1.57
CA GLY A 361 14.27 14.08 1.90
C GLY A 361 15.48 13.50 1.17
N THR A 362 15.62 12.16 1.14
CA THR A 362 16.69 11.49 0.39
C THR A 362 16.58 11.76 -1.11
N LEU A 363 15.37 11.75 -1.67
CA LEU A 363 15.18 12.02 -3.10
C LEU A 363 15.49 13.47 -3.48
N LEU A 364 14.99 14.44 -2.72
CA LEU A 364 15.24 15.86 -2.99
C LEU A 364 16.73 16.21 -2.81
N THR A 365 17.39 15.67 -1.78
CA THR A 365 18.82 15.89 -1.56
C THR A 365 19.67 15.30 -2.68
N LEU A 366 19.42 14.05 -3.09
CA LEU A 366 20.12 13.42 -4.19
C LEU A 366 19.86 14.11 -5.54
N ALA A 367 18.61 14.49 -5.82
CA ALA A 367 18.25 15.18 -7.05
C ALA A 367 18.95 16.54 -7.15
N LYS A 368 19.04 17.27 -6.04
CA LYS A 368 19.78 18.53 -5.96
C LYS A 368 21.29 18.34 -6.12
N GLN A 369 21.88 17.35 -5.45
CA GLN A 369 23.31 17.07 -5.56
C GLN A 369 23.74 16.63 -6.96
N ARG A 370 22.86 15.96 -7.70
CA ARG A 370 23.12 15.46 -9.05
C ARG A 370 22.74 16.43 -10.16
N GLY A 371 22.08 17.55 -9.83
CA GLY A 371 21.65 18.55 -10.81
C GLY A 371 20.43 18.17 -11.65
N ASP A 372 19.74 17.06 -11.33
CA ASP A 372 18.56 16.60 -12.08
C ASP A 372 17.24 17.13 -11.50
N LEU A 373 17.29 17.98 -10.47
CA LEU A 373 16.10 18.40 -9.72
C LEU A 373 15.04 19.03 -10.64
N ASP A 374 15.43 19.92 -11.54
CA ASP A 374 14.49 20.60 -12.42
C ASP A 374 13.78 19.63 -13.39
N ILE A 375 14.52 18.63 -13.88
CA ILE A 375 14.01 17.59 -14.77
C ILE A 375 13.01 16.70 -14.01
N LEU A 376 13.40 16.21 -12.83
CA LEU A 376 12.55 15.38 -11.98
C LEU A 376 11.31 16.13 -11.49
N TRP A 377 11.45 17.42 -11.17
CA TRP A 377 10.39 18.25 -10.60
C TRP A 377 9.30 18.59 -11.60
N GLY A 378 9.66 19.03 -12.80
CA GLY A 378 8.70 19.47 -13.81
C GLY A 378 8.31 18.35 -14.78
N ARG A 379 9.31 17.82 -15.48
CA ARG A 379 9.11 16.94 -16.65
C ARG A 379 8.81 15.50 -16.24
N GLY A 380 9.49 15.01 -15.20
CA GLY A 380 9.31 13.65 -14.67
C GLY A 380 9.86 12.53 -15.54
N GLU A 381 10.22 12.82 -16.80
CA GLU A 381 10.94 11.92 -17.69
C GLU A 381 12.26 12.53 -18.16
N PRO A 382 13.30 11.71 -18.42
CA PRO A 382 14.54 12.20 -19.00
C PRO A 382 14.31 12.68 -20.44
N GLU A 383 15.15 13.61 -20.89
CA GLU A 383 15.08 14.18 -22.23
C GLU A 383 15.36 13.10 -23.28
N ARG A 384 14.32 12.72 -24.05
CA ARG A 384 14.46 11.82 -25.19
C ARG A 384 14.86 12.65 -26.41
N ILE A 385 16.05 12.42 -26.93
CA ILE A 385 16.43 12.97 -28.24
C ILE A 385 15.58 12.25 -29.28
N CYS A 386 14.69 12.98 -29.96
CA CYS A 386 13.89 12.42 -31.05
C CYS A 386 14.82 11.91 -32.17
N PRO A 387 14.77 10.60 -32.52
CA PRO A 387 15.61 10.06 -33.59
C PRO A 387 15.27 10.65 -34.97
N HIS A 388 14.08 11.25 -35.14
CA HIS A 388 13.62 11.84 -36.40
C HIS A 388 14.34 13.15 -36.82
N ILE A 389 15.17 13.75 -35.95
CA ILE A 389 15.89 15.00 -36.26
C ILE A 389 17.16 14.76 -37.10
N HIS A 390 17.56 13.52 -37.40
CA HIS A 390 18.76 13.23 -38.20
C HIS A 390 18.59 13.24 -39.72
N LEU A 391 17.44 13.69 -40.26
CA LEU A 391 17.20 13.80 -41.70
C LEU A 391 17.11 15.27 -42.16
N GLN A 392 18.18 16.04 -41.97
CA GLN A 392 18.50 17.12 -42.89
C GLN A 392 19.99 17.01 -43.23
N PRO A 393 20.36 16.48 -44.41
CA PRO A 393 21.69 16.74 -44.94
C PRO A 393 21.77 18.24 -45.20
N SER A 394 22.73 18.89 -44.56
CA SER A 394 23.16 20.24 -44.90
C SER A 394 23.72 20.24 -46.33
N GLN A 395 22.84 20.33 -47.32
CA GLN A 395 23.21 20.85 -48.63
C GLN A 395 23.39 22.36 -48.47
N ARG A 396 24.63 22.77 -48.22
CA ARG A 396 25.07 24.13 -48.56
C ARG A 396 26.30 24.01 -49.43
N GLU A 397 25.97 23.81 -50.70
CA GLU A 397 26.66 24.18 -51.93
C GLU A 397 28.08 24.72 -51.80
N SER A 398 29.02 23.95 -52.37
CA SER A 398 30.13 24.50 -53.13
C SER A 398 29.61 25.23 -54.37
N ILE A 399 29.90 26.51 -54.50
CA ILE A 399 30.39 27.22 -55.71
C ILE A 399 31.09 28.50 -55.22
#